data_AF-A0A524GY80-F1
#
_entry.id   AF-A0A524GY80-F1
#
_cell.length_a   1.000
_cell.length_b   1.000
_cell.length_c   1.000
_cell.angle_alpha   90.00
_cell.angle_beta   90.00
_cell.angle_gamma   90.00
#
_symmetry.space_group_name_H-M   'P 1'
#
loop_
_entity.id
_entity.type
_entity.pdbx_description
1 polymer ?
#
loop_
_entity_poly.entity_id
_entity_poly.type
_entity_poly.pdbx_seq_one_letter_code
_entity_poly.pdbx_strand_id
1 'polypeptide(L)'
;VPVNVDAIAFWIVRDAERAALEVQDYDEAVILSAQTALRDAIGKHDLAELIQSRVELGQGLKDALEEKMANWGIHVQSVEIRDVIIPAALEDAMSRQAQAERERQARIILGTAETEIAHKFVEAAAAYKDHPEAMNLRAMNMLYESIVKRGSLMVVPSGLADSLNVPGIMGMASNAGLVPKGPAPAALPPAGS
;
A
#
# COMPACT_ATOMS: atom_id res chain seq x y z
N VAL A 1 -15.63 2.33 -22.79
CA VAL A 1 -14.86 1.12 -23.16
C VAL A 1 -15.74 -0.08 -22.89
N PRO A 2 -15.93 -1.01 -23.82
CA PRO A 2 -16.73 -2.21 -23.55
C PRO A 2 -16.02 -3.07 -22.50
N VAL A 3 -16.73 -3.40 -21.42
CA VAL A 3 -16.27 -4.31 -20.37
C VAL A 3 -17.29 -5.43 -20.28
N ASN A 4 -16.83 -6.67 -20.21
CA ASN A 4 -17.72 -7.81 -20.04
C ASN A 4 -17.69 -8.21 -18.56
N VAL A 5 -18.87 -8.34 -17.96
CA VAL A 5 -19.00 -8.71 -16.55
C VAL A 5 -19.97 -9.88 -16.45
N ASP A 6 -19.51 -10.94 -15.80
CA ASP A 6 -20.28 -12.13 -15.52
C ASP A 6 -20.69 -12.13 -14.05
N ALA A 7 -21.96 -12.40 -13.80
CA ALA A 7 -22.52 -12.55 -12.47
C ALA A 7 -23.47 -13.76 -12.41
N ILE A 8 -23.60 -14.33 -11.22
CA ILE A 8 -24.50 -15.44 -10.93
C ILE A 8 -25.50 -14.96 -9.87
N ALA A 9 -26.78 -15.17 -10.12
CA ALA A 9 -27.84 -14.85 -9.18
C ALA A 9 -28.54 -16.14 -8.73
N PHE A 10 -28.69 -16.31 -7.42
CA PHE A 10 -29.45 -17.38 -6.81
C PHE A 10 -30.78 -16.83 -6.30
N TRP A 11 -31.88 -17.44 -6.72
CA TRP A 11 -33.22 -17.00 -6.38
C TRP A 11 -34.16 -18.20 -6.21
N ILE A 12 -35.28 -17.97 -5.52
CA ILE A 12 -36.34 -18.95 -5.30
C ILE A 12 -37.70 -18.30 -5.47
N VAL A 13 -38.68 -19.06 -5.97
CA VAL A 13 -40.08 -18.64 -5.94
C VAL A 13 -40.61 -18.83 -4.53
N ARG A 14 -41.02 -17.74 -3.88
CA ARG A 14 -41.69 -17.79 -2.57
C ARG A 14 -43.20 -17.82 -2.68
N ASP A 15 -43.75 -17.12 -3.66
CA ASP A 15 -45.18 -17.05 -3.93
C ASP A 15 -45.46 -17.45 -5.37
N ALA A 16 -45.94 -18.68 -5.55
CA ALA A 16 -46.19 -19.26 -6.87
C ALA A 16 -47.41 -18.64 -7.56
N GLU A 17 -48.38 -18.10 -6.81
CA GLU A 17 -49.55 -17.44 -7.38
C GLU A 17 -49.12 -16.13 -8.04
N ARG A 18 -48.37 -15.30 -7.30
CA ARG A 18 -47.82 -14.05 -7.84
C ARG A 18 -46.86 -14.29 -8.99
N ALA A 19 -45.99 -15.29 -8.90
CA ALA A 19 -45.06 -15.61 -9.98
C ALA A 19 -45.77 -16.04 -11.28
N ALA A 20 -46.94 -16.70 -11.17
CA ALA A 20 -47.71 -17.14 -12.32
C ALA A 20 -48.64 -16.07 -12.91
N LEU A 21 -49.08 -15.09 -12.10
CA LEU A 21 -50.07 -14.09 -12.51
C LEU A 21 -49.45 -12.74 -12.89
N GLU A 22 -48.35 -12.35 -12.25
CA GLU A 22 -47.75 -11.02 -12.41
C GLU A 22 -46.76 -10.95 -13.58
N VAL A 23 -46.19 -12.09 -13.99
CA VAL A 23 -45.20 -12.17 -15.07
C VAL A 23 -45.48 -13.37 -15.97
N GLN A 24 -45.35 -13.17 -17.28
CA GLN A 24 -45.58 -14.22 -18.28
C GLN A 24 -44.50 -15.31 -18.26
N ASP A 25 -43.23 -14.90 -18.25
CA ASP A 25 -42.06 -15.77 -18.11
C ASP A 25 -41.13 -15.17 -17.04
N TYR A 26 -41.20 -15.71 -15.83
CA TYR A 26 -40.42 -15.18 -14.71
C TYR A 26 -38.93 -15.46 -14.85
N ASP A 27 -38.54 -16.56 -15.52
CA ASP A 27 -37.14 -16.91 -15.71
C ASP A 27 -36.46 -15.86 -16.61
N GLU A 28 -37.08 -15.52 -17.75
CA GLU A 28 -36.57 -14.50 -18.66
C GLU A 28 -36.59 -13.10 -18.02
N ALA A 29 -37.68 -12.75 -17.32
CA ALA A 29 -37.80 -11.46 -16.65
C ALA A 29 -36.73 -11.26 -15.56
N VAL A 30 -36.38 -12.32 -14.83
CA VAL A 30 -35.31 -12.30 -13.83
C VAL A 30 -33.96 -12.04 -14.48
N ILE A 31 -33.65 -12.73 -15.59
CA ILE A 31 -32.39 -12.56 -16.33
C ILE A 31 -32.26 -11.11 -16.85
N LEU A 32 -33.30 -10.58 -17.49
CA LEU A 32 -33.30 -9.21 -18.03
C LEU A 32 -33.17 -8.15 -16.92
N SER A 33 -33.84 -8.37 -15.79
CA SER A 33 -33.75 -7.50 -14.62
C SER A 33 -32.35 -7.50 -14.03
N ALA A 34 -31.74 -8.68 -13.89
CA ALA A 34 -30.37 -8.82 -13.42
C ALA A 34 -29.38 -8.14 -14.36
N GLN A 35 -29.52 -8.32 -15.68
CA GLN A 35 -28.66 -7.64 -16.66
C GLN A 35 -28.78 -6.12 -16.60
N THR A 36 -30.00 -5.60 -16.42
CA THR A 36 -30.23 -4.16 -16.29
C THR A 36 -29.61 -3.62 -15.01
N ALA A 37 -29.83 -4.29 -13.88
CA ALA A 37 -29.24 -3.90 -12.60
C ALA A 37 -27.70 -3.94 -12.63
N LEU A 38 -27.12 -4.97 -13.26
CA LEU A 38 -25.68 -5.10 -13.44
C LEU A 38 -25.13 -3.96 -14.30
N ARG A 39 -25.78 -3.66 -15.43
CA ARG A 39 -25.40 -2.54 -16.31
C ARG A 39 -25.44 -1.20 -15.56
N ASP A 40 -26.50 -0.97 -14.79
CA ASP A 40 -26.65 0.27 -14.01
C ASP A 40 -25.58 0.38 -12.91
N ALA A 41 -25.27 -0.72 -12.22
CA ALA A 41 -24.22 -0.75 -11.20
C ALA A 41 -22.84 -0.46 -11.80
N ILE A 42 -22.51 -1.09 -12.94
CA ILE A 42 -21.23 -0.84 -13.64
C ILE A 42 -21.14 0.61 -14.12
N GLY A 43 -22.26 1.22 -14.52
CA GLY A 43 -22.30 2.61 -14.97
C GLY A 43 -22.15 3.65 -13.86
N LYS A 44 -22.52 3.32 -12.63
CA LYS A 44 -22.47 4.25 -11.48
C LYS A 44 -21.15 4.22 -10.71
N HIS A 45 -20.45 3.09 -10.73
CA HIS A 45 -19.20 2.88 -10.02
C HIS A 45 -17.99 2.99 -10.94
N ASP A 46 -16.85 3.40 -10.40
CA ASP A 46 -15.59 3.30 -11.14
C ASP A 46 -15.18 1.83 -11.26
N LEU A 47 -14.62 1.45 -12.40
CA LEU A 47 -14.23 0.06 -12.66
C LEU A 47 -13.18 -0.44 -11.66
N ALA A 48 -12.29 0.45 -11.19
CA ALA A 48 -11.33 0.12 -10.13
C ALA A 48 -12.02 -0.25 -8.81
N GLU A 49 -13.10 0.45 -8.44
CA GLU A 49 -13.90 0.16 -7.26
C GLU A 49 -14.66 -1.16 -7.43
N LEU A 50 -15.18 -1.43 -8.64
CA LEU A 50 -15.84 -2.69 -8.97
C LEU A 50 -14.97 -3.93 -8.72
N ILE A 51 -13.67 -3.81 -9.01
CA ILE A 51 -12.72 -4.90 -8.83
C ILE A 51 -12.36 -5.08 -7.34
N GLN A 52 -12.27 -4.00 -6.57
CA GLN A 52 -11.87 -4.02 -5.17
C GLN A 52 -13.01 -4.45 -4.24
N SER A 53 -14.24 -4.00 -4.49
CA SER A 53 -15.40 -4.15 -3.61
C SER A 53 -16.47 -5.11 -4.17
N ARG A 54 -16.07 -6.27 -4.71
CA ARG A 54 -17.00 -7.24 -5.33
C ARG A 54 -18.12 -7.70 -4.40
N VAL A 55 -17.83 -7.85 -3.12
CA VAL A 55 -18.82 -8.29 -2.10
C VAL A 55 -19.89 -7.22 -1.88
N GLU A 56 -19.48 -5.97 -1.73
CA GLU A 56 -20.39 -4.84 -1.51
C GLU A 56 -21.30 -4.62 -2.72
N LEU A 57 -20.76 -4.80 -3.92
CA LEU A 57 -21.53 -4.70 -5.16
C LEU A 57 -22.50 -5.86 -5.35
N GLY A 58 -22.08 -7.09 -5.02
CA GLY A 58 -22.97 -8.24 -5.01
C GLY A 58 -24.14 -8.01 -4.06
N GLN A 59 -23.88 -7.44 -2.87
CA GLN A 59 -24.90 -7.09 -1.91
C GLN A 59 -25.83 -5.97 -2.44
N GLY A 60 -25.28 -4.90 -3.02
CA GLY A 60 -26.08 -3.84 -3.63
C GLY A 60 -26.94 -4.32 -4.80
N LEU A 61 -26.42 -5.22 -5.64
CA LEU A 61 -27.21 -5.85 -6.71
C LEU A 61 -28.32 -6.71 -6.15
N LYS A 62 -28.03 -7.51 -5.12
CA LYS A 62 -29.03 -8.35 -4.45
C LYS A 62 -30.19 -7.48 -3.95
N ASP A 63 -29.89 -6.41 -3.23
CA ASP A 63 -30.92 -5.54 -2.65
C ASP A 63 -31.76 -4.85 -3.74
N ALA A 64 -31.11 -4.37 -4.81
CA ALA A 64 -31.81 -3.77 -5.95
C ALA A 64 -32.69 -4.76 -6.74
N LEU A 65 -32.26 -6.02 -6.84
CA LEU A 65 -33.05 -7.07 -7.50
C LEU A 65 -34.19 -7.56 -6.61
N GLU A 66 -33.96 -7.74 -5.31
CA GLU A 66 -34.97 -8.12 -4.33
C GLU A 66 -36.15 -7.14 -4.34
N GLU A 67 -35.89 -5.84 -4.35
CA GLU A 67 -36.94 -4.80 -4.39
C GLU A 67 -37.86 -4.96 -5.61
N LYS A 68 -37.28 -5.25 -6.77
CA LYS A 68 -38.06 -5.43 -8.01
C LYS A 68 -38.77 -6.78 -8.04
N MET A 69 -38.07 -7.85 -7.68
CA MET A 69 -38.54 -9.24 -7.80
C MET A 69 -39.55 -9.63 -6.73
N ALA A 70 -39.58 -8.92 -5.59
CA ALA A 70 -40.61 -9.09 -4.57
C ALA A 70 -42.03 -8.84 -5.11
N ASN A 71 -42.17 -8.02 -6.15
CA ASN A 71 -43.45 -7.79 -6.82
C ASN A 71 -43.96 -9.03 -7.56
N TRP A 72 -43.05 -9.91 -7.97
CA TRP A 72 -43.33 -11.14 -8.72
C TRP A 72 -43.37 -12.38 -7.84
N GLY A 73 -43.26 -12.23 -6.50
CA GLY A 73 -43.21 -13.38 -5.60
C GLY A 73 -41.88 -14.14 -5.59
N ILE A 74 -40.81 -13.53 -6.11
CA ILE A 74 -39.47 -14.12 -6.24
C ILE A 74 -38.56 -13.50 -5.18
N HIS A 75 -37.78 -14.35 -4.50
CA HIS A 75 -36.81 -13.96 -3.49
C HIS A 75 -35.39 -14.24 -3.98
N VAL A 76 -34.52 -13.24 -3.92
CA VAL A 76 -33.11 -13.30 -4.31
C VAL A 76 -32.27 -13.63 -3.08
N GLN A 77 -31.64 -14.79 -3.09
CA GLN A 77 -30.80 -15.26 -1.99
C GLN A 77 -29.44 -14.55 -1.99
N SER A 78 -28.76 -14.56 -3.14
CA SER A 78 -27.44 -13.95 -3.30
C SER A 78 -27.16 -13.62 -4.77
N VAL A 79 -26.28 -12.63 -4.97
CA VAL A 79 -25.73 -12.29 -6.28
C VAL A 79 -24.22 -12.21 -6.13
N GLU A 80 -23.51 -12.97 -6.96
CA GLU A 80 -22.07 -13.10 -6.94
C GLU A 80 -21.48 -12.68 -8.28
N ILE A 81 -20.50 -11.76 -8.24
CA ILE A 81 -19.78 -11.35 -9.45
C ILE A 81 -18.68 -12.37 -9.70
N ARG A 82 -18.77 -13.12 -10.80
CA ARG A 82 -17.81 -14.17 -11.14
C ARG A 82 -16.55 -13.56 -11.75
N ASP A 83 -16.68 -12.95 -12.92
CA ASP A 83 -15.55 -12.49 -13.72
C ASP A 83 -15.80 -11.09 -14.28
N VAL A 84 -14.75 -10.28 -14.40
CA VAL A 84 -14.77 -8.98 -15.06
C VAL A 84 -13.65 -8.99 -16.09
N ILE A 85 -14.00 -9.09 -17.37
CA ILE A 85 -13.06 -9.12 -18.47
C ILE A 85 -12.90 -7.70 -19.02
N ILE A 86 -11.71 -7.17 -18.82
CA ILE A 86 -11.33 -5.81 -19.21
C ILE A 86 -10.44 -5.90 -20.46
N PRO A 87 -10.64 -5.03 -21.47
CA PRO A 87 -9.74 -4.99 -22.61
C PRO A 87 -8.31 -4.61 -22.21
N ALA A 88 -7.30 -5.26 -22.81
CA ALA A 88 -5.89 -5.05 -22.48
C ALA A 88 -5.45 -3.57 -22.50
N ALA A 89 -5.95 -2.79 -23.46
CA ALA A 89 -5.64 -1.36 -23.55
C ALA A 89 -6.11 -0.55 -22.33
N LEU A 90 -7.25 -0.92 -21.72
CA LEU A 90 -7.76 -0.29 -20.51
C LEU A 90 -7.03 -0.80 -19.27
N GLU A 91 -6.73 -2.10 -19.21
CA GLU A 91 -5.93 -2.70 -18.15
C GLU A 91 -4.56 -2.01 -18.02
N ASP A 92 -3.85 -1.79 -19.12
CA ASP A 92 -2.57 -1.08 -19.15
C ASP A 92 -2.67 0.38 -18.68
N ALA A 93 -3.76 1.06 -19.02
CA ALA A 93 -4.01 2.43 -18.59
C ALA A 93 -4.30 2.49 -17.07
N MET A 94 -5.16 1.60 -16.57
CA MET A 94 -5.49 1.50 -15.16
C MET A 94 -4.29 1.09 -14.31
N SER A 95 -3.47 0.15 -14.79
CA SER A 95 -2.25 -0.27 -14.11
C SER A 95 -1.27 0.89 -13.94
N ARG A 96 -1.05 1.67 -15.00
CA ARG A 96 -0.20 2.88 -14.93
C ARG A 96 -0.77 3.94 -13.98
N GLN A 97 -2.08 4.18 -14.02
CA GLN A 97 -2.74 5.11 -13.10
C GLN A 97 -2.61 4.64 -11.65
N ALA A 98 -2.85 3.36 -11.38
CA ALA A 98 -2.74 2.78 -10.04
C ALA A 98 -1.31 2.85 -9.50
N GLN A 99 -0.31 2.63 -10.34
CA GLN A 99 1.10 2.78 -9.96
C GLN A 99 1.44 4.23 -9.63
N ALA A 100 1.01 5.18 -10.47
CA ALA A 100 1.24 6.60 -10.24
C ALA A 100 0.58 7.08 -8.93
N GLU A 101 -0.65 6.63 -8.66
CA GLU A 101 -1.35 6.98 -7.42
C GLU A 101 -0.67 6.35 -6.19
N ARG A 102 -0.25 5.08 -6.27
CA ARG A 102 0.51 4.44 -5.19
C ARG A 102 1.83 5.16 -4.90
N GLU A 103 2.56 5.57 -5.94
CA GLU A 103 3.82 6.29 -5.78
C GLU A 103 3.60 7.70 -5.20
N ARG A 104 2.55 8.40 -5.65
CA ARG A 104 2.11 9.67 -5.08
C ARG A 104 1.78 9.51 -3.60
N GLN A 105 0.96 8.51 -3.25
CA GLN A 105 0.53 8.26 -1.89
C GLN A 105 1.71 7.89 -0.99
N ALA A 106 2.64 7.07 -1.48
CA ALA A 106 3.87 6.74 -0.77
C ALA A 106 4.71 7.99 -0.47
N ARG A 107 4.86 8.91 -1.43
CA ARG A 107 5.56 10.19 -1.21
C ARG A 107 4.86 11.07 -0.19
N ILE A 108 3.53 11.15 -0.22
CA ILE A 108 2.76 11.92 0.76
C ILE A 108 2.98 11.33 2.16
N ILE A 109 2.83 10.01 2.31
CA ILE A 109 3.05 9.32 3.58
C ILE A 109 4.46 9.57 4.11
N LEU A 110 5.49 9.48 3.24
CA LEU A 110 6.87 9.74 3.63
C LEU A 110 7.05 11.20 4.10
N GLY A 111 6.56 12.18 3.34
CA GLY A 111 6.68 13.59 3.72
C GLY A 111 5.93 13.93 5.01
N THR A 112 4.76 13.32 5.22
CA THR A 112 4.02 13.44 6.49
C THR A 112 4.80 12.82 7.64
N ALA A 113 5.33 11.61 7.45
CA ALA A 113 6.14 10.93 8.45
C ALA A 113 7.39 11.73 8.81
N GLU A 114 8.09 12.32 7.84
CA GLU A 114 9.26 13.19 8.08
C GLU A 114 8.91 14.40 8.95
N THR A 115 7.76 15.03 8.68
CA THR A 115 7.28 16.18 9.46
C THR A 115 6.95 15.78 10.90
N GLU A 116 6.24 14.66 11.08
CA GLU A 116 5.91 14.12 12.40
C GLU A 116 7.17 13.74 13.19
N ILE A 117 8.13 13.08 12.54
CA ILE A 117 9.41 12.70 13.10
C ILE A 117 10.19 13.95 13.54
N ALA A 118 10.28 14.98 12.69
CA ALA A 118 10.97 16.22 13.02
C ALA A 118 10.36 16.92 14.25
N HIS A 119 9.03 16.98 14.32
CA HIS A 119 8.33 17.53 15.49
C HIS A 119 8.65 16.76 16.77
N LYS A 120 8.65 15.42 16.70
CA LYS A 120 9.00 14.56 17.84
C LYS A 120 10.46 14.71 18.27
N PHE A 121 11.38 14.95 17.33
CA PHE A 121 12.77 15.26 17.67
C PHE A 121 12.93 16.59 18.41
N VAL A 122 12.18 17.64 18.02
CA VAL A 122 12.20 18.92 18.72
C VAL A 122 11.65 18.77 20.15
N GLU A 123 10.55 18.03 20.30
CA GLU A 123 9.96 17.71 21.62
C GLU A 123 10.96 16.96 22.52
N ALA A 124 11.62 15.93 21.97
CA ALA A 124 12.65 15.18 22.68
C ALA A 124 13.87 16.06 23.05
N ALA A 125 14.33 16.91 22.13
CA ALA A 125 15.45 17.82 22.38
C ALA A 125 15.13 18.81 23.51
N ALA A 126 13.90 19.34 23.55
CA ALA A 126 13.44 20.20 24.63
C ALA A 126 13.46 19.47 25.99
N ALA A 127 13.05 18.21 26.05
CA ALA A 127 13.08 17.41 27.26
C ALA A 127 14.51 17.17 27.79
N TYR A 128 15.50 17.04 26.90
CA TYR A 128 16.91 16.85 27.27
C TYR A 128 17.61 18.14 27.74
N LYS A 129 17.06 19.33 27.44
CA LYS A 129 17.70 20.62 27.71
C LYS A 129 18.13 20.80 29.17
N ASP A 130 17.29 20.37 30.11
CA ASP A 130 17.52 20.56 31.55
C ASP A 130 18.00 19.27 32.26
N HIS A 131 18.23 18.18 31.51
CA HIS A 131 18.56 16.85 32.07
C HIS A 131 19.81 16.23 31.39
N PRO A 132 21.03 16.62 31.80
CA PRO A 132 22.27 16.12 31.19
C PRO A 132 22.48 14.61 31.34
N GLU A 133 22.00 13.99 32.42
CA GLU A 133 22.07 12.53 32.61
C GLU A 133 21.23 11.77 31.57
N ALA A 134 20.06 12.30 31.20
CA ALA A 134 19.19 11.69 30.19
C ALA A 134 19.82 11.68 28.80
N MET A 135 20.56 12.74 28.45
CA MET A 135 21.30 12.82 27.18
C MET A 135 22.44 11.79 27.14
N ASN A 136 23.15 11.57 28.26
CA ASN A 136 24.20 10.55 28.33
C ASN A 136 23.63 9.12 28.15
N LEU A 137 22.50 8.80 28.79
CA LEU A 137 21.82 7.52 28.59
C LEU A 137 21.36 7.33 27.14
N ARG A 138 20.87 8.39 26.49
CA ARG A 138 20.51 8.38 25.06
C ARG A 138 21.73 8.11 24.18
N ALA A 139 22.87 8.75 24.46
CA ALA A 139 24.12 8.52 23.74
C ALA A 139 24.60 7.07 23.88
N MET A 140 24.55 6.50 25.09
CA MET A 140 24.91 5.09 25.32
C MET A 140 23.95 4.13 24.60
N ASN A 141 22.64 4.42 24.59
CA ASN A 141 21.67 3.59 23.87
C ASN A 141 21.87 3.67 22.35
N MET A 142 22.16 4.85 21.79
CA MET A 142 22.51 4.97 20.37
C MET A 142 23.77 4.17 20.01
N LEU A 143 24.79 4.18 20.87
CA LEU A 143 25.99 3.36 20.70
C LEU A 143 25.64 1.88 20.69
N TYR A 144 24.82 1.41 21.65
CA TYR A 144 24.35 0.04 21.69
C TYR A 144 23.54 -0.36 20.45
N GLU A 145 22.56 0.45 20.03
CA GLU A 145 21.77 0.21 18.82
C GLU A 145 22.65 0.15 17.56
N SER A 146 23.67 0.99 17.47
CA SER A 146 24.60 1.01 16.33
C SER A 146 25.40 -0.29 16.24
N ILE A 147 25.88 -0.80 17.38
CA ILE A 147 26.65 -2.04 17.50
C ILE A 147 25.76 -3.26 17.17
N VAL A 148 24.49 -3.24 17.60
CA VAL A 148 23.55 -4.34 17.38
C VAL A 148 23.00 -4.36 15.94
N LYS A 149 22.71 -3.20 15.33
CA LYS A 149 22.13 -3.13 13.98
C LYS A 149 23.15 -3.13 12.84
N ARG A 150 24.40 -2.69 13.08
CA ARG A 150 25.47 -2.66 12.06
C ARG A 150 26.81 -2.95 12.71
N GLY A 151 27.32 -4.17 12.53
CA GLY A 151 28.73 -4.46 12.81
C GLY A 151 29.63 -3.44 12.10
N SER A 152 30.32 -2.60 12.88
CA SER A 152 31.45 -1.73 12.52
C SER A 152 31.23 -0.51 11.60
N LEU A 153 30.35 0.44 11.94
CA LEU A 153 30.58 1.84 11.55
C LEU A 153 30.60 2.74 12.79
N MET A 154 31.80 3.07 13.26
CA MET A 154 32.02 3.95 14.40
C MET A 154 31.97 5.40 13.94
N VAL A 155 30.82 6.06 14.13
CA VAL A 155 30.70 7.50 13.92
C VAL A 155 31.13 8.19 15.21
N VAL A 156 32.34 8.74 15.21
CA VAL A 156 32.86 9.53 16.34
C VAL A 156 32.49 11.00 16.13
N PRO A 157 31.70 11.62 17.02
CA PRO A 157 31.43 13.05 16.98
C PRO A 157 32.73 13.84 17.14
N SER A 158 32.93 14.88 16.32
CA SER A 158 34.15 15.71 16.32
C SER A 158 34.50 16.33 17.67
N GLY A 159 33.51 16.60 18.53
CA GLY A 159 33.73 17.10 19.90
C GLY A 159 34.45 16.12 20.84
N LEU A 160 34.53 14.83 20.48
CA LEU A 160 35.30 13.81 21.21
C LEU A 160 36.65 13.48 20.54
N ALA A 161 36.91 13.99 19.33
CA ALA A 161 38.18 13.80 18.65
C ALA A 161 39.28 14.69 19.23
N ASP A 162 38.94 15.88 19.76
CA ASP A 162 39.91 16.81 20.34
C ASP A 162 40.40 16.37 21.74
N SER A 163 39.59 15.62 22.49
CA SER A 163 39.94 15.15 23.84
C SER A 163 40.63 13.78 23.84
N LEU A 164 40.64 13.08 22.71
CA LEU A 164 41.30 11.80 22.54
C LEU A 164 42.54 12.00 21.67
N ASN A 165 43.72 11.77 22.23
CA ASN A 165 45.01 11.85 21.56
C ASN A 165 45.09 10.88 20.35
N VAL A 166 44.54 11.31 19.21
CA VAL A 166 44.42 10.57 17.94
C VAL A 166 45.73 9.90 17.48
N PRO A 167 46.93 10.49 17.68
CA PRO A 167 48.20 9.83 17.34
C PRO A 167 48.43 8.50 18.08
N GLY A 168 47.97 8.38 19.34
CA GLY A 168 48.16 7.17 20.14
C GLY A 168 47.24 6.01 19.72
N ILE A 169 46.03 6.34 19.27
CA ILE A 169 45.02 5.34 18.85
C ILE A 169 45.36 4.80 17.45
N MET A 170 45.88 5.65 16.56
CA MET A 170 46.38 5.24 15.24
C MET A 170 47.57 4.28 15.36
N GLY A 171 48.46 4.49 16.35
CA GLY A 171 49.60 3.62 16.62
C GLY A 171 49.24 2.26 17.23
N MET A 172 48.10 2.14 17.93
CA MET A 172 47.59 0.85 18.39
C MET A 172 46.86 0.07 17.29
N ALA A 173 46.16 0.76 16.39
CA ALA A 173 45.47 0.12 15.26
C ALA A 173 46.44 -0.48 14.23
N SER A 174 47.63 0.12 14.04
CA SER A 174 48.67 -0.41 13.15
C SER A 174 49.33 -1.68 13.68
N ASN A 175 49.51 -1.81 14.99
CA ASN A 175 50.12 -3.00 15.61
C ASN A 175 49.13 -4.18 15.74
N ALA A 176 47.82 -3.91 15.68
CA ALA A 176 46.76 -4.92 15.76
C ALA A 176 46.27 -5.43 14.38
N GLY A 177 46.88 -5.00 13.27
CA GLY A 177 46.54 -5.49 11.93
C GLY A 177 45.15 -5.09 11.41
N LEU A 178 44.52 -4.06 12.00
CA LEU A 178 43.14 -3.65 11.71
C LEU A 178 43.03 -2.50 10.68
N VAL A 179 44.04 -2.32 9.83
CA VAL A 179 43.95 -1.37 8.71
C VAL A 179 43.44 -2.11 7.46
N PRO A 180 42.26 -1.78 6.91
CA PRO A 180 41.87 -2.28 5.60
C PRO A 180 42.81 -1.70 4.54
N LYS A 181 43.45 -2.60 3.77
CA LYS A 181 44.31 -2.26 2.64
C LYS A 181 43.47 -1.54 1.57
N GLY A 182 43.64 -0.23 1.46
CA GLY A 182 43.00 0.58 0.41
C GLY A 182 43.47 0.17 -0.99
N PRO A 183 42.67 0.42 -2.04
CA PRO A 183 42.99 0.02 -3.41
C PRO A 183 44.19 0.83 -3.95
N ALA A 184 45.03 0.16 -4.74
CA ALA A 184 46.23 0.73 -5.34
C ALA A 184 45.89 1.88 -6.33
N PRO A 185 46.69 2.97 -6.39
CA PRO A 185 46.44 4.06 -7.31
C PRO A 185 46.70 3.65 -8.77
N ALA A 186 45.74 3.97 -9.64
CA ALA A 186 45.84 3.80 -11.09
C ALA A 186 46.93 4.72 -11.67
N ALA A 187 47.84 4.15 -12.45
CA ALA A 187 48.89 4.87 -13.16
C ALA A 187 48.31 5.68 -14.34
N LEU A 188 48.57 6.99 -14.38
CA LEU A 188 48.38 7.81 -15.59
C LEU A 188 49.50 7.53 -16.61
N PRO A 189 49.21 7.51 -17.92
CA PRO A 189 50.25 7.41 -18.95
C PRO A 189 51.02 8.74 -19.11
N PRO A 190 52.31 8.71 -19.51
CA PRO A 190 53.13 9.90 -19.65
C PRO A 190 52.73 10.71 -20.89
N ALA A 191 52.64 12.04 -20.72
CA ALA A 191 52.51 12.99 -21.81
C ALA A 191 53.80 12.98 -22.65
N GLY A 192 53.65 12.73 -23.94
CA GLY A 192 54.72 12.82 -24.93
C GLY A 192 55.15 14.28 -25.19
N SER A 193 56.44 14.38 -25.52
CA SER A 193 57.19 15.53 -26.02
C SER A 193 56.58 16.20 -27.25
#